data_AF-A0A2D4M5K8-F1
#
_entry.id   AF-A0A2D4M5K8-F1
#
_cell.length_a   1.000
_cell.length_b   1.000
_cell.length_c   1.000
_cell.angle_alpha   90.00
_cell.angle_beta   90.00
_cell.angle_gamma   90.00
#
_symmetry.space_group_name_H-M   'P 1'
#
loop_
_entity.id
_entity.type
_entity.pdbx_description
1 polymer ?
#
loop_
_entity_poly.entity_id
_entity_poly.type
_entity_poly.pdbx_seq_one_letter_code
_entity_poly.pdbx_strand_id
1 'polypeptide(L)'
;VYPISFSVGNTEEWRKLFKPCAAQRLFLPMILKDVDSLLYVDTDVLFLRPIDDIWGFLRTFNATQLAAMAPEHEIPKIGWYSRFARHPYYGTTGVNSGVMLMNLTRIRNTQFKNNLIPTGLKWEEMLYPLYQKYKNY
;
A
#
# COMPACT_ATOMS: atom_id res chain seq x y z
N VAL A 1 20.47 4.12 -6.76
CA VAL A 1 19.55 3.95 -5.61
C VAL A 1 18.67 5.19 -5.56
N TYR A 2 17.34 5.05 -5.63
CA TYR A 2 16.42 6.20 -5.60
C TYR A 2 16.33 6.78 -4.18
N PRO A 3 16.41 8.12 -4.00
CA PRO A 3 16.29 8.72 -2.68
C PRO A 3 14.85 8.57 -2.15
N ILE A 4 14.72 8.39 -0.84
CA ILE A 4 13.42 8.35 -0.16
C ILE A 4 12.89 9.78 -0.05
N SER A 5 11.67 10.00 -0.51
CA SER A 5 10.99 11.30 -0.41
C SER A 5 9.52 11.13 -0.05
N PHE A 6 9.02 12.00 0.83
CA PHE A 6 7.62 12.11 1.20
C PHE A 6 7.03 13.37 0.58
N SER A 7 6.62 13.31 -0.69
CA SER A 7 6.29 14.51 -1.48
C SER A 7 4.89 15.08 -1.22
N VAL A 8 4.18 14.62 -0.19
CA VAL A 8 2.82 15.08 0.15
C VAL A 8 2.78 15.38 1.65
N GLY A 9 2.21 16.51 2.06
CA GLY A 9 2.04 16.85 3.47
C GLY A 9 3.36 17.06 4.22
N ASN A 10 3.38 16.77 5.52
CA ASN A 10 4.57 16.94 6.37
C ASN A 10 5.45 15.69 6.38
N THR A 11 6.71 15.83 5.95
CA THR A 11 7.69 14.74 5.91
C THR A 11 7.93 14.10 7.28
N GLU A 12 7.98 14.88 8.36
CA GLU A 12 8.22 14.36 9.71
C GLU A 12 7.03 13.55 10.25
N GLU A 13 5.81 13.90 9.85
CA GLU A 13 4.61 13.11 10.19
C GLU A 13 4.68 11.73 9.53
N TRP A 14 5.03 11.66 8.24
CA TRP A 14 5.16 10.38 7.54
C TRP A 14 6.29 9.50 8.07
N ARG A 15 7.43 10.10 8.47
CA ARG A 15 8.54 9.37 9.08
C ARG A 15 8.17 8.71 10.40
N LYS A 16 7.27 9.34 11.16
CA LYS A 16 6.82 8.88 12.48
C LYS A 16 5.56 8.01 12.42
N LEU A 17 4.95 7.87 11.25
CA LEU A 17 3.73 7.09 11.09
C LEU A 17 3.97 5.61 11.38
N PHE A 18 3.37 5.12 12.47
CA PHE A 18 3.42 3.73 12.96
C PHE A 18 4.80 3.25 13.42
N LYS A 19 5.73 3.05 12.49
CA LYS A 19 7.12 2.60 12.72
C LYS A 19 8.04 3.26 11.69
N PRO A 20 9.35 3.38 11.96
CA PRO A 20 10.31 3.88 10.97
C PRO A 20 10.13 3.16 9.62
N CYS A 21 10.12 3.94 8.53
CA CYS A 21 9.96 3.48 7.16
C CYS A 21 8.59 2.86 6.79
N ALA A 22 7.65 2.68 7.72
CA ALA A 22 6.39 2.00 7.44
C ALA A 22 5.59 2.68 6.31
N ALA A 23 5.56 4.01 6.31
CA ALA A 23 4.86 4.82 5.31
C ALA A 23 5.57 4.89 3.95
N GLN A 24 6.85 4.56 3.86
CA GLN A 24 7.64 4.74 2.63
C GLN A 24 7.02 4.03 1.43
N ARG A 25 6.47 2.83 1.63
CA ARG A 25 5.83 2.02 0.58
C ARG A 25 4.69 2.75 -0.15
N LEU A 26 4.01 3.68 0.54
CA LEU A 26 2.93 4.50 -0.04
C LEU A 26 3.45 5.47 -1.11
N PHE A 27 4.73 5.84 -1.07
CA PHE A 27 5.35 6.83 -1.94
C PHE A 27 6.09 6.19 -3.12
N LEU A 28 6.18 4.86 -3.19
CA LEU A 28 6.83 4.14 -4.29
C LEU A 28 6.29 4.52 -5.68
N PRO A 29 4.98 4.69 -5.91
CA PRO A 29 4.47 5.13 -7.22
C PRO A 29 5.01 6.49 -7.67
N MET A 30 5.37 7.37 -6.73
CA MET A 30 5.86 8.74 -6.97
C MET A 30 7.39 8.81 -7.06
N ILE A 31 8.08 7.94 -6.32
CA ILE A 31 9.55 7.82 -6.34
C ILE A 31 10.01 7.09 -7.61
N LEU A 32 9.35 5.99 -7.97
CA LEU A 32 9.75 5.10 -9.07
C LEU A 32 8.90 5.36 -10.32
N LYS A 33 9.09 6.54 -10.91
CA LYS A 33 8.26 7.03 -12.04
C LYS A 33 8.42 6.19 -13.30
N ASP A 34 9.62 5.66 -13.55
CA ASP A 34 9.97 4.88 -14.74
C ASP A 34 9.87 3.36 -14.53
N VAL A 35 9.34 2.93 -13.37
CA VAL A 35 9.12 1.52 -13.05
C VAL A 35 7.65 1.18 -13.19
N ASP A 36 7.33 0.18 -14.01
CA ASP A 36 5.96 -0.24 -14.24
C ASP A 36 5.38 -1.06 -13.10
N SER A 37 6.17 -1.97 -12.55
CA SER A 37 5.74 -2.90 -11.51
C SER A 37 6.91 -3.27 -10.61
N LEU A 38 6.62 -3.64 -9.36
CA LEU A 38 7.62 -4.11 -8.40
C LEU A 38 7.03 -5.13 -7.44
N LEU A 39 7.92 -5.87 -6.78
CA LEU A 39 7.62 -6.64 -5.59
C LEU A 39 8.32 -5.94 -4.41
N TYR A 40 7.55 -5.35 -3.52
CA TYR A 40 8.03 -4.80 -2.26
C TYR A 40 8.15 -5.93 -1.23
N VAL A 41 9.23 -5.91 -0.45
CA VAL A 41 9.57 -6.96 0.51
C VAL A 41 10.20 -6.32 1.75
N ASP A 42 9.67 -6.61 2.94
CA ASP A 42 10.29 -6.23 4.21
C ASP A 42 11.60 -7.01 4.45
N THR A 43 12.51 -6.43 5.22
CA THR A 43 13.88 -6.97 5.39
C THR A 43 13.94 -8.28 6.18
N ASP A 44 12.86 -8.66 6.84
CA ASP A 44 12.72 -9.86 7.67
C ASP A 44 11.99 -11.00 6.94
N VAL A 45 11.80 -10.90 5.63
CA VAL A 45 11.14 -11.93 4.81
C VAL A 45 12.14 -12.97 4.31
N LEU A 46 11.82 -14.25 4.51
CA LEU A 46 12.51 -15.38 3.89
C LEU A 46 11.65 -16.02 2.80
N PHE A 47 12.18 -16.10 1.58
CA PHE A 47 11.52 -16.82 0.48
C PHE A 47 11.85 -18.31 0.52
N LEU A 48 10.81 -19.15 0.55
CA LEU A 48 10.95 -20.62 0.49
C LEU A 48 10.64 -21.20 -0.90
N ARG A 49 10.24 -20.34 -1.84
CA ARG A 49 9.89 -20.68 -3.23
C ARG A 49 10.47 -19.62 -4.18
N PRO A 50 10.61 -19.94 -5.48
CA PRO A 50 11.04 -18.95 -6.48
C PRO A 50 10.17 -17.71 -6.46
N ILE A 51 10.82 -16.53 -6.52
CA ILE A 51 10.13 -15.23 -6.50
C ILE A 51 9.29 -15.04 -7.77
N ASP A 52 9.68 -15.69 -8.87
CA ASP A 52 8.95 -15.72 -10.15
C ASP A 52 7.50 -16.22 -10.00
N ASP A 53 7.23 -17.12 -9.04
CA ASP A 53 5.88 -17.59 -8.76
C ASP A 53 4.97 -16.43 -8.33
N ILE A 54 5.48 -15.55 -7.44
CA ILE A 54 4.76 -14.37 -6.97
C ILE A 54 4.67 -13.33 -8.10
N TRP A 55 5.77 -13.10 -8.80
CA TRP A 55 5.81 -12.16 -9.91
C TRP A 55 4.80 -12.52 -11.02
N GLY A 56 4.61 -13.82 -11.26
CA GLY A 56 3.64 -14.35 -12.23
C GLY A 56 2.21 -13.86 -12.03
N PHE A 57 1.79 -13.53 -10.79
CA PHE A 57 0.45 -12.99 -10.53
C PHE A 57 0.18 -11.65 -11.21
N LEU A 58 1.19 -10.86 -11.58
CA LEU A 58 0.96 -9.64 -12.38
C LEU A 58 0.26 -9.96 -13.70
N ARG A 59 0.53 -11.12 -14.31
CA ARG A 59 -0.08 -11.55 -15.56
C ARG A 59 -1.54 -11.98 -15.39
N THR A 60 -1.94 -12.34 -14.17
CA THR A 60 -3.33 -12.71 -13.86
C THR A 60 -4.17 -11.52 -13.43
N PHE A 61 -3.58 -10.32 -13.29
CA PHE A 61 -4.34 -9.12 -12.94
C PHE A 61 -5.32 -8.75 -14.05
N ASN A 62 -6.60 -8.66 -13.70
CA ASN A 62 -7.63 -8.09 -14.56
C ASN A 62 -7.44 -6.57 -14.71
N ALA A 63 -8.32 -5.90 -15.46
CA ALA A 63 -8.19 -4.47 -15.77
C ALA A 63 -8.22 -3.53 -14.54
N THR A 64 -8.72 -3.98 -13.37
CA THR A 64 -8.91 -3.12 -12.19
C THR A 64 -7.91 -3.42 -11.07
N GLN A 65 -7.24 -4.57 -11.06
CA GLN A 65 -6.27 -4.93 -10.03
C GLN A 65 -4.99 -4.09 -10.13
N LEU A 66 -4.62 -3.47 -9.02
CA LEU A 66 -3.47 -2.54 -8.91
C LEU A 66 -2.31 -3.14 -8.12
N ALA A 67 -2.63 -3.94 -7.11
CA ALA A 67 -1.67 -4.59 -6.24
C ALA A 67 -2.26 -5.90 -5.71
N ALA A 68 -1.39 -6.80 -5.26
CA ALA A 68 -1.75 -8.03 -4.57
C ALA A 68 -0.98 -8.12 -3.25
N MET A 69 -1.70 -8.57 -2.22
CA MET A 69 -1.25 -8.69 -0.84
C MET A 69 -1.92 -9.91 -0.22
N ALA A 70 -1.27 -10.53 0.76
CA ALA A 70 -1.88 -11.60 1.53
C ALA A 70 -2.78 -11.02 2.64
N PRO A 71 -3.78 -11.78 3.13
CA PRO A 71 -4.45 -11.47 4.40
C PRO A 71 -3.44 -11.29 5.53
N GLU A 72 -3.71 -10.39 6.48
CA GLU A 72 -2.81 -10.16 7.62
C GLU A 72 -2.68 -11.38 8.52
N HIS A 73 -3.79 -12.10 8.70
CA HIS A 73 -3.88 -13.25 9.58
C HIS A 73 -4.80 -14.32 8.99
N GLU A 74 -4.60 -15.57 9.39
CA GLU A 74 -5.44 -16.70 8.98
C GLU A 74 -6.76 -16.76 9.78
N ILE A 75 -6.71 -16.39 11.07
CA ILE A 75 -7.83 -16.48 12.00
C ILE A 75 -8.44 -15.08 12.24
N PRO A 76 -9.67 -14.80 11.77
CA PRO A 76 -10.28 -13.47 11.87
C PRO A 76 -10.31 -12.88 13.28
N LYS A 77 -10.52 -13.70 14.31
CA LYS A 77 -10.68 -13.24 15.70
C LYS A 77 -9.37 -12.81 16.38
N ILE A 78 -8.22 -13.18 15.81
CA ILE A 78 -6.91 -13.03 16.47
C ILE A 78 -6.07 -11.94 15.80
N GLY A 79 -6.34 -11.64 14.52
CA GLY A 79 -5.62 -10.64 13.73
C GLY A 79 -5.61 -9.24 14.36
N TRP A 80 -4.62 -8.45 13.98
CA TRP A 80 -4.44 -7.10 14.53
C TRP A 80 -5.62 -6.19 14.17
N TYR A 81 -6.08 -6.27 12.91
CA TYR A 81 -7.15 -5.41 12.40
C TYR A 81 -8.47 -5.60 13.15
N SER A 82 -8.90 -6.85 13.39
CA SER A 82 -10.17 -7.12 14.05
C SER A 82 -10.20 -6.70 15.52
N ARG A 83 -9.03 -6.59 16.15
CA ARG A 83 -8.89 -6.25 17.57
C ARG A 83 -8.61 -4.77 17.82
N PHE A 84 -7.88 -4.13 16.92
CA PHE A 84 -7.29 -2.81 17.18
C PHE A 84 -7.59 -1.75 16.11
N ALA A 85 -7.99 -2.12 14.89
CA ALA A 85 -8.25 -1.12 13.86
C ALA A 85 -9.51 -0.31 14.19
N ARG A 86 -9.36 1.01 14.19
CA ARG A 86 -10.46 1.99 14.36
C ARG A 86 -10.83 2.68 13.05
N HIS A 87 -10.34 2.14 11.94
CA HIS A 87 -10.63 2.58 10.59
C HIS A 87 -11.09 1.38 9.75
N PRO A 88 -11.79 1.60 8.62
CA PRO A 88 -12.11 0.54 7.69
C PRO A 88 -10.86 -0.20 7.20
N TYR A 89 -10.99 -1.51 6.97
CA TYR A 89 -9.95 -2.36 6.39
C TYR A 89 -10.58 -3.39 5.45
N TYR A 90 -9.77 -4.00 4.58
CA TYR A 90 -10.24 -4.94 3.58
C TYR A 90 -10.42 -6.35 4.15
N GLY A 91 -11.49 -7.04 3.76
CA GLY A 91 -11.79 -8.40 4.22
C GLY A 91 -12.09 -8.50 5.72
N THR A 92 -11.92 -9.69 6.29
CA THR A 92 -12.17 -9.96 7.71
C THR A 92 -10.91 -9.84 8.59
N THR A 93 -9.73 -9.91 7.98
CA THR A 93 -8.44 -9.90 8.67
C THR A 93 -7.56 -8.71 8.31
N GLY A 94 -7.95 -7.87 7.34
CA GLY A 94 -7.05 -6.87 6.78
C GLY A 94 -5.98 -7.50 5.91
N VAL A 95 -4.96 -6.72 5.55
CA VAL A 95 -3.90 -7.13 4.62
C VAL A 95 -2.52 -6.98 5.23
N ASN A 96 -1.63 -7.91 4.91
CA ASN A 96 -0.22 -7.85 5.26
C ASN A 96 0.55 -7.03 4.23
N SER A 97 1.29 -6.02 4.68
CA SER A 97 2.06 -5.14 3.79
C SER A 97 3.54 -5.49 3.66
N GLY A 98 4.02 -6.52 4.36
CA GLY A 98 5.42 -6.94 4.31
C GLY A 98 5.85 -7.58 2.99
N VAL A 99 4.89 -8.07 2.20
CA VAL A 99 5.11 -8.43 0.79
C VAL A 99 3.99 -7.85 -0.05
N MET A 100 4.32 -7.01 -1.03
CA MET A 100 3.32 -6.37 -1.89
C MET A 100 3.76 -6.42 -3.35
N LEU A 101 2.96 -7.07 -4.18
CA LEU A 101 3.12 -7.02 -5.63
C LEU A 101 2.35 -5.81 -6.15
N MET A 102 3.01 -4.87 -6.81
CA MET A 102 2.42 -3.58 -7.18
C MET A 102 2.60 -3.31 -8.68
N ASN A 103 1.51 -2.92 -9.34
CA ASN A 103 1.54 -2.33 -10.68
C ASN A 103 1.49 -0.80 -10.54
N LEU A 104 2.67 -0.18 -10.52
CA LEU A 104 2.80 1.25 -10.28
C LEU A 104 2.19 2.09 -11.41
N THR A 105 2.28 1.63 -12.66
CA THR A 105 1.68 2.32 -13.80
C THR A 105 0.17 2.43 -13.64
N ARG A 106 -0.51 1.35 -13.23
CA ARG A 106 -1.94 1.40 -12.94
C ARG A 106 -2.27 2.25 -11.71
N ILE A 107 -1.48 2.16 -10.63
CA ILE A 107 -1.69 3.01 -9.44
C ILE A 107 -1.64 4.49 -9.80
N ARG A 108 -0.65 4.91 -10.60
CA ARG A 108 -0.51 6.30 -11.09
C ARG A 108 -1.68 6.75 -11.96
N ASN A 109 -2.22 5.85 -12.78
CA ASN A 109 -3.27 6.15 -13.76
C ASN A 109 -4.71 5.97 -13.22
N THR A 110 -4.88 5.40 -12.03
CA THR A 110 -6.20 5.14 -11.45
C THR A 110 -6.77 6.38 -10.77
N GLN A 111 -8.05 6.65 -11.04
CA GLN A 111 -8.85 7.61 -10.29
C GLN A 111 -9.65 6.87 -9.22
N PHE A 112 -9.37 7.20 -7.96
CA PHE A 112 -9.98 6.53 -6.83
C PHE A 112 -11.20 7.30 -6.34
N LYS A 113 -12.28 6.56 -6.10
CA LYS A 113 -13.50 7.11 -5.54
C LYS A 113 -13.24 7.71 -4.15
N ASN A 114 -13.87 8.85 -3.88
CA ASN A 114 -13.74 9.59 -2.64
C ASN A 114 -15.01 10.43 -2.42
N ASN A 115 -15.12 11.05 -1.24
CA ASN A 115 -16.27 11.89 -0.86
C ASN A 115 -16.03 13.40 -1.07
N LEU A 116 -14.87 13.79 -1.58
CA LEU A 116 -14.45 15.20 -1.74
C LEU A 116 -14.77 15.74 -3.14
N ILE A 117 -14.48 14.97 -4.19
CA ILE A 117 -14.69 15.36 -5.59
C ILE A 117 -15.31 14.23 -6.43
N PRO A 118 -16.30 14.52 -7.30
CA PRO A 118 -17.00 13.50 -8.10
C PRO A 118 -16.11 12.74 -9.08
N THR A 119 -15.03 13.36 -9.57
CA THR A 119 -14.14 12.81 -10.60
C THR A 119 -13.16 11.76 -10.10
N GLY A 120 -13.10 11.52 -8.79
CA GLY A 120 -12.06 10.71 -8.17
C GLY A 120 -10.79 11.52 -7.88
N LEU A 121 -9.89 10.94 -7.07
CA LEU A 121 -8.59 11.48 -6.74
C LEU A 121 -7.50 10.53 -7.24
N LYS A 122 -6.35 11.07 -7.64
CA LYS A 122 -5.14 10.27 -7.86
C LYS A 122 -4.60 9.76 -6.54
N TRP A 123 -3.75 8.74 -6.61
CA TRP A 123 -3.09 8.15 -5.44
C TRP A 123 -2.44 9.19 -4.53
N GLU A 124 -1.60 10.09 -5.06
CA GLU A 124 -0.89 11.10 -4.26
C GLU A 124 -1.84 12.09 -3.57
N GLU A 125 -2.93 12.45 -4.24
CA GLU A 125 -3.91 13.43 -3.77
C GLU A 125 -4.75 12.88 -2.61
N MET A 126 -4.87 11.55 -2.51
CA MET A 126 -5.60 10.88 -1.42
C MET A 126 -4.80 10.71 -0.15
N LEU A 127 -3.46 10.60 -0.22
CA LEU A 127 -2.64 10.16 0.91
C LEU A 127 -2.82 11.08 2.12
N TYR A 128 -2.71 12.39 1.93
CA TYR A 128 -2.78 13.34 3.04
C TYR A 128 -4.20 13.52 3.60
N PRO A 129 -5.27 13.64 2.79
CA PRO A 129 -6.64 13.62 3.30
C PRO A 129 -6.97 12.36 4.11
N LEU A 130 -6.56 11.17 3.65
CA LEU A 130 -6.75 9.92 4.39
C LEU A 130 -5.96 9.90 5.69
N TYR A 131 -4.70 10.36 5.66
CA TYR A 131 -3.90 10.50 6.86
C TYR A 131 -4.58 11.42 7.89
N GLN A 132 -5.00 12.62 7.48
CA GLN A 132 -5.69 13.57 8.38
C GLN A 132 -7.00 13.01 8.94
N LYS A 133 -7.74 12.23 8.15
CA LYS A 133 -8.98 11.59 8.58
C LYS A 133 -8.76 10.53 9.67
N TYR A 134 -7.67 9.77 9.60
CA TYR A 134 -7.45 8.61 10.46
C TYR A 134 -6.33 8.77 11.50
N LYS A 135 -5.53 9.85 11.46
CA LYS A 135 -4.35 10.03 12.35
C LYS A 135 -4.66 10.05 13.85
N ASN A 136 -5.90 10.35 14.23
CA ASN A 136 -6.32 10.49 15.64
C ASN A 136 -7.13 9.29 16.15
N TYR A 137 -7.35 8.27 15.30
CA TYR A 137 -8.11 7.06 15.65
C TYR A 137 -7.16 5.92 15.98
#